data_AF-A0A9C8HSF2-F1
#
_entry.id   AF-A0A9C8HSF2-F1
#
_cell.length_a   1.000
_cell.length_b   1.000
_cell.length_c   1.000
_cell.angle_alpha   90.00
_cell.angle_beta   90.00
_cell.angle_gamma   90.00
#
_symmetry.space_group_name_H-M   'P 1'
#
loop_
_entity.id
_entity.type
_entity.pdbx_description
1 polymer ?
#
loop_
_entity_poly.entity_id
_entity_poly.type
_entity_poly.pdbx_seq_one_letter_code
_entity_poly.pdbx_strand_id
1 'polypeptide(L)'
;MLLKIQIDFLAWMTIINVGLFLFSVLAYLFFKKPLAKMAGKMYGITAEQFKDLYMRALAFYKILILMFNVIPWIALCIIMK
;
A
#
# COMPACT_ATOMS: atom_id res chain seq x y z
N MET A 1 -14.72 -6.52 25.34
CA MET A 1 -14.24 -5.13 25.20
C MET A 1 -12.88 -5.06 24.51
N LEU A 2 -11.84 -5.74 25.02
CA LEU A 2 -10.48 -5.73 24.45
C LEU A 2 -10.38 -6.32 23.02
N LEU A 3 -11.15 -7.36 22.69
CA LEU A 3 -11.16 -7.92 21.32
C LEU A 3 -11.82 -6.97 20.30
N LYS A 4 -12.84 -6.21 20.73
CA LYS A 4 -13.52 -5.25 19.84
C LYS A 4 -12.61 -4.09 19.43
N ILE A 5 -11.84 -3.53 20.38
CA ILE A 5 -10.89 -2.45 20.07
C ILE A 5 -9.79 -2.92 19.09
N GLN A 6 -9.38 -4.19 19.14
CA GLN A 6 -8.41 -4.77 18.19
C GLN A 6 -8.99 -4.90 16.78
N ILE A 7 -10.27 -5.29 16.65
CA ILE A 7 -10.96 -5.32 15.35
C ILE A 7 -11.07 -3.92 14.77
N ASP A 8 -11.54 -2.96 15.56
CA ASP A 8 -11.74 -1.58 15.09
C ASP A 8 -10.40 -0.96 14.68
N PHE A 9 -9.34 -1.21 15.45
CA PHE A 9 -7.99 -0.78 15.13
C PHE A 9 -7.50 -1.35 13.79
N LEU A 10 -7.58 -2.68 13.59
CA LEU A 10 -7.15 -3.32 12.35
C LEU A 10 -8.04 -2.95 11.15
N ALA A 11 -9.32 -2.64 11.38
CA ALA A 11 -10.23 -2.13 10.36
C ALA A 11 -9.74 -0.76 9.84
N TRP A 12 -9.51 0.20 10.74
CA TRP A 12 -9.02 1.52 10.37
C TRP A 12 -7.62 1.48 9.77
N MET A 13 -6.74 0.63 10.31
CA MET A 13 -5.41 0.40 9.75
C MET A 13 -5.49 -0.15 8.32
N THR A 14 -6.44 -1.06 8.05
CA THR A 14 -6.71 -1.58 6.69
C THR A 14 -7.21 -0.46 5.78
N ILE A 15 -8.22 0.30 6.20
CA ILE A 15 -8.82 1.38 5.39
C ILE A 15 -7.76 2.41 4.99
N ILE A 16 -6.96 2.88 5.95
CA ILE A 16 -5.94 3.90 5.71
C ILE A 16 -4.88 3.35 4.75
N ASN A 17 -4.36 2.15 4.98
CA ASN A 17 -3.31 1.59 4.13
C ASN A 17 -3.81 1.29 2.71
N VAL A 18 -5.02 0.75 2.56
CA VAL A 18 -5.63 0.52 1.23
C VAL A 18 -5.86 1.87 0.53
N GLY A 19 -6.32 2.90 1.24
CA GLY A 19 -6.45 4.25 0.71
C GLY A 19 -5.13 4.83 0.20
N LEU A 20 -4.04 4.70 0.98
CA LEU A 20 -2.70 5.12 0.56
C LEU A 20 -2.17 4.32 -0.63
N PHE A 21 -2.44 3.02 -0.68
CA PHE A 21 -2.09 2.17 -1.81
C PHE A 21 -2.81 2.63 -3.09
N LEU A 22 -4.13 2.83 -3.02
CA LEU A 22 -4.92 3.34 -4.15
C LEU A 22 -4.46 4.73 -4.59
N PHE A 23 -4.21 5.63 -3.63
CA PHE A 23 -3.66 6.95 -3.90
C PHE A 23 -2.32 6.85 -4.65
N SER A 24 -1.43 5.94 -4.23
CA SER A 24 -0.14 5.72 -4.89
C SER A 24 -0.32 5.22 -6.33
N VAL A 25 -1.23 4.26 -6.55
CA VAL A 25 -1.57 3.78 -7.90
C VAL A 25 -2.09 4.92 -8.78
N LEU A 26 -3.03 5.73 -8.27
CA LEU A 26 -3.56 6.88 -9.00
C LEU A 26 -2.47 7.92 -9.28
N ALA A 27 -1.63 8.24 -8.29
CA ALA A 27 -0.51 9.15 -8.45
C ALA A 27 0.43 8.69 -9.56
N TYR A 28 0.72 7.39 -9.64
CA TYR A 28 1.50 6.85 -10.74
C TYR A 28 0.78 6.96 -12.09
N LEU A 29 -0.50 6.63 -12.17
CA LEU A 29 -1.27 6.71 -13.42
C LEU A 29 -1.28 8.13 -14.00
N PHE A 30 -1.53 9.14 -13.16
CA PHE A 30 -1.61 10.54 -13.58
C PHE A 30 -0.23 11.21 -13.71
N PHE A 31 0.74 10.86 -12.87
CA PHE A 31 2.01 11.56 -12.75
C PHE A 31 3.25 10.71 -13.11
N LYS A 32 3.11 9.57 -13.79
CA LYS A 32 4.26 8.71 -14.16
C LYS A 32 5.43 9.44 -14.82
N LYS A 33 5.15 10.38 -15.74
CA LYS A 33 6.18 11.13 -16.49
C LYS A 33 6.96 12.09 -15.58
N PRO A 34 6.30 13.02 -14.84
CA PRO A 34 7.01 13.90 -13.93
C PRO A 34 7.71 13.14 -12.79
N LEU A 35 7.11 12.06 -12.27
CA LEU A 35 7.74 11.22 -11.25
C LEU A 35 9.01 10.54 -11.78
N ALA A 36 8.97 9.95 -12.98
CA ALA A 36 10.14 9.35 -13.61
C ALA A 36 11.24 10.38 -13.89
N LYS A 37 10.88 11.60 -14.32
CA LYS A 37 11.84 12.68 -14.55
C LYS A 37 12.50 13.14 -13.25
N MET A 38 11.71 13.29 -12.18
CA MET A 38 12.21 13.65 -10.86
C MET A 38 13.14 12.57 -10.32
N ALA A 39 12.74 11.30 -10.40
CA ALA A 39 13.55 10.17 -9.97
C ALA A 39 14.85 10.04 -10.79
N GLY A 40 14.81 10.28 -12.10
CA GLY A 40 16.01 10.33 -12.93
C GLY A 40 16.96 11.46 -12.54
N LYS A 41 16.43 12.64 -12.15
CA LYS A 41 17.25 13.76 -11.67
C LYS A 41 17.86 13.49 -10.28
N MET A 42 17.12 12.83 -9.39
CA MET A 42 17.56 12.58 -8.01
C MET A 42 18.47 11.36 -7.88
N TYR A 43 18.21 10.30 -8.65
CA TYR A 43 18.84 8.99 -8.48
C TYR A 43 19.57 8.49 -9.74
N GLY A 44 19.54 9.25 -10.84
CA GLY A 44 20.23 8.86 -12.09
C GLY A 44 19.60 7.68 -12.82
N ILE A 45 18.36 7.31 -12.48
CA ILE A 45 17.68 6.13 -13.05
C ILE A 45 16.89 6.45 -14.32
N THR A 46 16.75 5.47 -15.20
CA THR A 46 15.92 5.58 -16.41
C THR A 46 14.42 5.49 -16.07
N ALA A 47 13.56 5.94 -16.99
CA ALA A 47 12.11 5.80 -16.81
C ALA A 47 11.65 4.34 -16.70
N GLU A 48 12.36 3.41 -17.34
CA GLU A 48 12.08 1.98 -17.28
C GLU A 48 12.48 1.37 -15.93
N GLN A 49 13.67 1.73 -15.43
CA GLN A 49 14.10 1.36 -14.07
C GLN A 49 13.15 1.93 -13.01
N PHE A 50 12.71 3.19 -13.18
CA PHE A 50 11.72 3.80 -12.30
C PHE A 50 10.39 3.03 -12.33
N LYS A 51 9.91 2.63 -13.51
CA LYS A 51 8.70 1.80 -13.64
C LYS A 51 8.86 0.47 -12.90
N ASP A 52 9.95 -0.25 -13.11
CA ASP A 52 10.17 -1.55 -12.47
C ASP A 52 10.23 -1.40 -10.94
N LEU A 53 11.02 -0.44 -10.44
CA LEU A 53 11.14 -0.15 -9.02
C LEU A 53 9.79 0.22 -8.39
N TYR A 54 9.03 1.10 -9.05
CA TYR A 54 7.72 1.54 -8.56
C TYR A 54 6.70 0.39 -8.53
N MET A 55 6.67 -0.44 -9.57
CA MET A 55 5.80 -1.61 -9.63
C MET A 55 6.14 -2.64 -8.54
N ARG A 56 7.43 -2.88 -8.29
CA ARG A 56 7.90 -3.73 -7.18
C ARG A 56 7.54 -3.15 -5.83
N ALA A 57 7.71 -1.85 -5.64
CA ALA A 57 7.33 -1.15 -4.40
C ALA A 57 5.83 -1.26 -4.14
N LEU A 58 4.98 -1.05 -5.16
CA LEU A 58 3.54 -1.26 -5.05
C LEU A 58 3.18 -2.71 -4.71
N ALA A 59 3.81 -3.69 -5.39
CA ALA A 59 3.57 -5.10 -5.12
C ALA A 59 3.94 -5.47 -3.68
N PHE A 60 5.10 -5.01 -3.20
CA PHE A 60 5.54 -5.21 -1.83
C PHE A 60 4.60 -4.54 -0.82
N TYR A 61 4.20 -3.30 -1.07
CA TYR A 61 3.26 -2.60 -0.20
C TYR A 61 1.92 -3.34 -0.11
N LYS A 62 1.40 -3.83 -1.24
CA LYS A 62 0.19 -4.68 -1.26
C LYS A 62 0.34 -5.92 -0.39
N ILE A 63 1.49 -6.60 -0.43
CA ILE A 63 1.75 -7.78 0.41
C ILE A 63 1.73 -7.40 1.89
N LEU A 64 2.39 -6.30 2.28
CA LEU A 64 2.37 -5.82 3.66
C LEU A 64 0.96 -5.53 4.15
N ILE A 65 0.13 -4.89 3.33
CA ILE A 65 -1.26 -4.59 3.67
C ILE A 65 -2.05 -5.87 3.91
N LEU A 66 -1.88 -6.87 3.05
CA LEU A 66 -2.57 -8.15 3.19
C LEU A 66 -2.11 -8.88 4.47
N MET A 67 -0.80 -9.02 4.66
CA MET A 67 -0.24 -9.81 5.76
C MET A 67 -0.45 -9.18 7.14
N PHE A 68 -0.34 -7.85 7.26
CA PHE A 68 -0.36 -7.18 8.55
C PHE A 68 -1.69 -6.50 8.90
N ASN A 69 -2.57 -6.25 7.92
CA ASN A 69 -3.84 -5.55 8.17
C ASN A 69 -5.03 -6.43 7.82
N VAL A 70 -5.18 -6.80 6.54
CA VAL A 70 -6.40 -7.45 6.04
C VAL A 70 -6.57 -8.86 6.61
N ILE A 71 -5.53 -9.71 6.53
CA ILE A 71 -5.60 -11.09 7.01
C ILE A 71 -5.83 -11.14 8.53
N PRO A 72 -5.09 -10.38 9.37
CA PRO A 72 -5.37 -10.34 10.81
C PRO A 72 -6.76 -9.83 11.14
N TRP A 73 -7.26 -8.80 10.44
CA TRP A 73 -8.61 -8.29 10.63
C TRP A 73 -9.67 -9.35 10.32
N ILE A 74 -9.55 -10.05 9.18
CA ILE A 74 -10.44 -11.14 8.79
C ILE A 74 -10.40 -12.27 9.83
N ALA A 75 -9.20 -12.65 10.30
CA ALA A 75 -9.05 -13.69 11.31
C ALA A 75 -9.80 -13.33 12.61
N LEU A 76 -9.67 -12.09 13.10
CA LEU A 76 -10.41 -11.64 14.28
C LEU A 76 -11.92 -11.62 14.05
N CYS A 77 -12.38 -11.18 12.87
CA CYS A 77 -13.80 -11.21 12.52
C CYS A 77 -14.37 -12.64 12.50
N ILE A 78 -13.58 -13.63 12.08
CA ILE A 78 -13.98 -15.05 12.11
C ILE A 78 -14.03 -15.56 13.55
N ILE A 79 -13.02 -15.27 14.37
CA ILE A 79 -12.94 -15.74 15.76
C ILE A 79 -14.06 -15.15 16.63
N MET A 80 -14.50 -13.92 16.35
CA MET A 80 -15.54 -13.23 17.11
C MET A 80 -16.97 -13.55 16.65
N LYS A 81 -17.13 -14.41 15.65
CA LYS A 81 -18.42 -14.93 15.20
C LYS A 81 -18.83 -16.13 16.05
#